data_AF-A0A7Z9WF32-F1
#
_entry.id   AF-A0A7Z9WF32-F1
#
_cell.length_a   1.000
_cell.length_b   1.000
_cell.length_c   1.000
_cell.angle_alpha   90.00
_cell.angle_beta   90.00
_cell.angle_gamma   90.00
#
_symmetry.space_group_name_H-M   'P 1'
#
loop_
_entity.id
_entity.type
_entity.pdbx_description
1 polymer ?
#
loop_
_entity_poly.entity_id
_entity_poly.type
_entity_poly.pdbx_seq_one_letter_code
_entity_poly.pdbx_strand_id
1 'polypeptide(L)'
;MKPVDSPKGLESRIVAVKGQRKIVGQFDVIYLGHGRGRGILRGTLLKIVKERGAIGSGPQLPELTIGYVLVVDSFEAYSTGVVVTSTETVTNGALVRGMKWKDAPRYLSGLPACSVQ
;
A
#
# COMPACT_ATOMS: atom_id res chain seq x y z
N MET A 1 13.15 10.58 -4.87
CA MET A 1 12.88 9.39 -4.01
C MET A 1 13.28 8.14 -4.78
N LYS A 2 14.05 7.23 -4.17
CA LYS A 2 14.52 6.01 -4.84
C LYS A 2 13.49 4.87 -4.67
N PRO A 3 13.11 4.16 -5.73
CA PRO A 3 12.38 2.90 -5.65
C PRO A 3 13.02 1.89 -4.70
N VAL A 4 12.25 1.32 -3.78
CA VAL A 4 12.67 0.21 -2.91
C VAL A 4 11.72 -0.98 -3.08
N ASP A 5 12.26 -2.13 -3.48
CA ASP A 5 11.50 -3.38 -3.54
C ASP A 5 11.06 -3.82 -2.14
N SER A 6 9.83 -4.28 -2.03
CA SER A 6 9.33 -4.84 -0.77
C SER A 6 10.01 -6.19 -0.46
N PRO A 7 10.31 -6.48 0.82
CA PRO A 7 10.66 -7.83 1.26
C PRO A 7 9.61 -8.86 0.83
N LYS A 8 10.04 -10.09 0.57
CA LYS A 8 9.13 -11.19 0.21
C LYS A 8 8.17 -11.45 1.37
N GLY A 9 6.87 -11.54 1.06
CA GLY A 9 5.83 -11.80 2.08
C GLY A 9 5.56 -10.62 3.02
N LEU A 10 5.98 -9.40 2.65
CA LEU A 10 5.62 -8.21 3.42
C LEU A 10 4.10 -7.99 3.38
N GLU A 11 3.50 -7.88 4.55
CA GLU A 11 2.08 -7.57 4.73
C GLU A 11 1.89 -6.56 5.86
N SER A 12 0.88 -5.69 5.72
CA SER A 12 0.46 -4.75 6.76
C SER A 12 -1.01 -4.36 6.56
N ARG A 13 -1.54 -3.52 7.44
CA ARG A 13 -2.89 -2.98 7.33
C ARG A 13 -2.89 -1.46 7.43
N ILE A 14 -3.85 -0.84 6.76
CA ILE A 14 -4.17 0.58 6.95
C ILE A 14 -4.79 0.73 8.33
N VAL A 15 -4.09 1.37 9.27
CA VAL A 15 -4.57 1.54 10.65
C VAL A 15 -5.28 2.87 10.87
N ALA A 16 -4.96 3.89 10.07
CA ALA A 16 -5.61 5.18 10.12
C ALA A 16 -5.46 5.96 8.80
N VAL A 17 -6.35 6.94 8.62
CA VAL A 17 -6.27 7.94 7.55
C VAL A 17 -6.06 9.30 8.19
N LYS A 18 -5.22 10.15 7.59
CA LYS A 18 -5.07 11.54 8.01
C LYS A 18 -6.43 12.25 7.98
N GLY A 19 -6.78 12.88 9.11
CA GLY A 19 -8.08 13.50 9.32
C GLY A 19 -9.20 12.53 9.75
N GLN A 20 -8.85 11.29 10.16
CA GLN A 20 -9.79 10.29 10.72
C GLN A 20 -11.00 9.96 9.83
N ARG A 21 -10.83 10.07 8.50
CA ARG A 21 -11.87 9.71 7.54
C ARG A 21 -12.12 8.21 7.54
N LYS A 22 -13.38 7.81 7.30
CA LYS A 22 -13.79 6.40 7.21
C LYS A 22 -13.51 5.78 5.85
N ILE A 23 -13.51 6.60 4.80
CA ILE A 23 -13.24 6.21 3.42
C ILE A 23 -11.88 6.76 3.03
N VAL A 24 -11.05 5.88 2.48
CA VAL A 24 -9.72 6.18 1.94
C VAL A 24 -9.89 6.34 0.42
N GLY A 25 -9.59 7.54 -0.08
CA GLY A 25 -9.59 7.87 -1.50
C GLY A 25 -8.20 7.91 -2.10
N GLN A 26 -8.15 8.23 -3.39
CA GLN A 26 -6.92 8.57 -4.07
C GLN A 26 -6.26 9.80 -3.43
N PHE A 27 -4.94 9.79 -3.30
CA PHE A 27 -4.08 10.80 -2.68
C PHE A 27 -4.24 10.97 -1.17
N ASP A 28 -5.04 10.13 -0.53
CA ASP A 28 -5.14 10.16 0.91
C ASP A 28 -3.84 9.70 1.58
N VAL A 29 -3.46 10.44 2.61
CA VAL A 29 -2.38 10.07 3.51
C VAL A 29 -2.90 9.05 4.51
N ILE A 30 -2.25 7.91 4.56
CA ILE A 30 -2.60 6.78 5.40
C ILE A 30 -1.44 6.39 6.31
N TYR A 31 -1.76 5.74 7.41
CA TYR A 31 -0.81 5.15 8.34
C TYR A 31 -0.92 3.63 8.28
N LEU A 32 0.22 2.95 8.18
CA LEU A 32 0.31 1.50 8.12
C LEU A 32 0.79 0.95 9.46
N GLY A 33 0.23 -0.19 9.87
CA GLY A 33 0.54 -0.84 11.14
C GLY A 33 1.95 -1.44 11.26
N HIS A 34 2.79 -1.29 10.24
CA HIS A 34 4.18 -1.73 10.23
C HIS A 34 5.08 -0.63 9.66
N GLY A 35 6.34 -0.61 10.11
CA GLY A 35 7.36 0.34 9.68
C GLY A 35 8.68 -0.34 9.29
N ARG A 36 9.80 0.36 9.48
CA ARG A 36 11.15 -0.11 9.10
C ARG A 36 11.59 -1.38 9.83
N GLY A 37 11.08 -1.62 11.05
CA GLY A 37 11.33 -2.88 11.78
C GLY A 37 10.78 -4.13 11.07
N ARG A 38 9.92 -3.96 10.06
CA ARG A 38 9.39 -5.02 9.18
C ARG A 38 9.85 -4.86 7.73
N GLY A 39 10.81 -3.98 7.47
CA GLY A 39 11.34 -3.71 6.13
C GLY A 39 10.47 -2.80 5.25
N ILE A 40 9.52 -2.06 5.84
CA ILE A 40 8.81 -1.00 5.12
C ILE A 40 9.68 0.26 5.14
N LEU A 41 10.17 0.68 3.98
CA LEU A 41 11.06 1.83 3.84
C LEU A 41 10.39 2.93 3.01
N ARG A 42 10.92 4.15 3.11
CA ARG A 42 10.54 5.23 2.20
C ARG A 42 10.82 4.79 0.75
N GLY A 43 9.85 4.96 -0.14
CA GLY A 43 9.91 4.47 -1.51
C GLY A 43 9.51 3.01 -1.68
N THR A 44 9.07 2.32 -0.62
CA THR A 44 8.40 1.03 -0.76
C THR A 44 7.05 1.21 -1.44
N LEU A 45 6.77 0.36 -2.44
CA LEU A 45 5.48 0.30 -3.10
C LEU A 45 4.70 -0.92 -2.58
N LEU A 46 3.44 -0.69 -2.22
CA LEU A 46 2.52 -1.71 -1.74
C LEU A 46 1.26 -1.72 -2.59
N LYS A 47 0.66 -2.90 -2.74
CA LYS A 47 -0.68 -3.06 -3.32
C LYS A 47 -1.72 -3.18 -2.23
N ILE A 48 -2.85 -2.50 -2.40
CA ILE A 48 -4.05 -2.68 -1.58
C ILE A 48 -4.78 -3.89 -2.15
N VAL A 49 -4.99 -4.91 -1.32
CA VAL A 49 -5.63 -6.15 -1.75
C VAL A 49 -6.95 -6.37 -1.03
N LYS A 50 -7.89 -6.97 -1.75
CA LYS A 50 -9.19 -7.40 -1.23
C LYS A 50 -9.29 -8.90 -1.46
N GLU A 51 -9.48 -9.64 -0.37
CA GLU A 51 -9.80 -11.05 -0.45
C GLU A 51 -11.17 -11.21 -1.11
N ARG A 52 -11.25 -12.08 -2.11
CA ARG A 52 -12.52 -12.49 -2.68
C ARG A 52 -12.93 -13.78 -2.00
N GLY A 53 -14.03 -13.74 -1.26
CA GLY A 53 -14.62 -14.96 -0.70
C GLY A 53 -15.02 -15.92 -1.82
N ALA A 54 -14.88 -17.21 -1.56
CA ALA A 54 -15.58 -18.21 -2.35
C ALA A 54 -17.09 -18.06 -2.12
N ILE A 55 -17.89 -18.18 -3.17
CA ILE A 55 -19.34 -18.31 -3.01
C ILE A 55 -19.57 -19.77 -2.59
N GLY A 56 -19.91 -19.99 -1.32
CA GLY A 56 -20.11 -21.33 -0.74
C GLY A 56 -18.80 -22.07 -0.43
N SER A 57 -18.77 -23.39 -0.67
CA SER A 57 -17.61 -24.28 -0.46
C SER A 57 -16.64 -24.34 -1.65
N GLY A 58 -16.70 -23.35 -2.55
CA GLY A 58 -15.85 -23.27 -3.73
C GLY A 58 -14.38 -22.94 -3.42
N PRO A 59 -13.48 -23.06 -4.41
CA PRO A 59 -12.07 -22.73 -4.25
C PRO A 59 -11.87 -21.25 -3.92
N GLN A 60 -10.89 -20.96 -3.07
CA GLN A 60 -10.53 -19.60 -2.68
C GLN A 60 -10.08 -18.80 -3.91
N LEU A 61 -10.75 -17.70 -4.18
CA LEU A 61 -10.46 -16.89 -5.35
C LEU A 61 -9.18 -16.07 -5.13
N PRO A 62 -8.40 -15.80 -6.20
CA PRO A 62 -7.25 -14.92 -6.11
C PRO A 62 -7.64 -13.55 -5.56
N GLU A 63 -6.76 -12.97 -4.75
CA GLU A 63 -6.93 -11.62 -4.26
C GLU A 63 -7.03 -10.61 -5.39
N LEU A 64 -7.90 -9.62 -5.22
CA LEU A 64 -8.01 -8.50 -6.13
C LEU A 64 -7.13 -7.36 -5.65
N THR A 65 -6.29 -6.83 -6.53
CA THR A 65 -5.60 -5.55 -6.28
C THR A 65 -6.55 -4.40 -6.60
N ILE A 66 -6.86 -3.59 -5.60
CA ILE A 66 -7.83 -2.48 -5.70
C ILE A 66 -7.19 -1.10 -5.57
N GLY A 67 -5.87 -1.04 -5.50
CA GLY A 67 -5.13 0.22 -5.39
C GLY A 67 -3.67 0.01 -5.06
N TYR A 68 -2.94 1.13 -4.98
CA TYR A 68 -1.51 1.14 -4.70
C TYR A 68 -1.17 2.22 -3.67
N VAL A 69 -0.19 1.94 -2.83
CA VAL A 69 0.31 2.83 -1.79
C VAL A 69 1.80 3.04 -1.99
N LEU A 70 2.20 4.30 -2.01
CA LEU A 70 3.60 4.71 -2.00
C LEU A 70 3.98 5.16 -0.60
N VAL A 71 4.96 4.49 0.01
CA VAL A 71 5.45 4.86 1.34
C VAL A 71 6.31 6.10 1.23
N VAL A 72 5.92 7.17 1.93
CA VAL A 72 6.61 8.47 1.91
C VAL A 72 7.49 8.69 3.14
N ASP A 73 7.17 8.01 4.25
CA ASP A 73 7.97 8.03 5.48
C ASP A 73 7.80 6.72 6.27
N SER A 74 8.78 6.34 7.08
CA SER A 74 8.75 5.12 7.87
C SER A 74 9.45 5.27 9.22
N PHE A 75 8.74 4.86 10.27
CA PHE A 75 9.21 4.78 11.66
C PHE A 75 9.47 3.32 12.03
N GLU A 76 9.95 3.04 13.25
CA GLU A 76 10.18 1.64 13.69
C GLU A 76 8.90 0.78 13.62
N ALA A 77 7.83 1.26 14.26
CA ALA A 77 6.60 0.49 14.43
C ALA A 77 5.55 0.72 13.32
N TYR A 78 5.57 1.87 12.64
CA TYR A 78 4.56 2.26 11.67
C TYR A 78 5.17 3.02 10.50
N SER A 79 4.40 3.21 9.43
CA SER A 79 4.83 4.00 8.28
C SER A 79 3.70 4.87 7.75
N THR A 80 4.08 5.91 7.01
CA THR A 80 3.16 6.84 6.35
C THR A 80 3.19 6.60 4.85
N GLY A 81 2.02 6.40 4.27
CA GLY A 81 1.86 6.19 2.83
C GLY A 81 0.88 7.18 2.21
N VAL A 82 0.97 7.31 0.90
CA VAL A 82 -0.03 7.99 0.06
C VAL A 82 -0.67 6.96 -0.84
N VAL A 83 -2.01 6.90 -0.85
CA VAL A 83 -2.74 6.09 -1.81
C VAL A 83 -2.59 6.72 -3.19
N VAL A 84 -1.94 6.04 -4.13
CA VAL A 84 -1.68 6.61 -5.46
C VAL A 84 -2.88 6.44 -6.38
N THR A 85 -3.56 5.30 -6.29
CA THR A 85 -4.81 5.00 -6.99
C THR A 85 -5.65 4.05 -6.16
N SER A 86 -6.97 4.11 -6.37
CA SER A 86 -7.88 3.08 -5.90
C SER A 86 -9.07 2.93 -6.85
N THR A 87 -9.46 1.69 -7.12
CA THR A 87 -10.60 1.35 -8.00
C THR A 87 -11.88 1.04 -7.21
N GLU A 88 -11.78 0.91 -5.89
CA GLU A 88 -12.89 0.59 -4.99
C GLU A 88 -12.80 1.43 -3.71
N THR A 89 -13.83 1.39 -2.88
CA THR A 89 -13.78 2.00 -1.55
C THR A 89 -12.80 1.24 -0.66
N VAL A 90 -11.83 1.95 -0.10
CA VAL A 90 -10.86 1.43 0.86
C VAL A 90 -11.19 2.00 2.24
N THR A 91 -11.04 1.18 3.30
CA THR A 91 -11.32 1.58 4.69
C THR A 91 -10.16 1.21 5.61
N ASN A 92 -10.18 1.72 6.84
CA ASN A 92 -9.30 1.21 7.89
C ASN A 92 -9.46 -0.32 8.02
N GLY A 93 -8.35 -1.01 8.28
CA GLY A 93 -8.25 -2.47 8.30
C GLY A 93 -7.90 -3.10 6.95
N ALA A 94 -7.95 -2.35 5.84
CA ALA A 94 -7.61 -2.89 4.52
C ALA A 94 -6.18 -3.46 4.48
N LEU A 95 -6.04 -4.63 3.84
CA LEU A 95 -4.78 -5.34 3.72
C LEU A 95 -3.93 -4.71 2.63
N VAL A 96 -2.64 -4.50 2.94
CA VAL A 96 -1.64 -4.10 1.96
C VAL A 96 -0.54 -5.16 1.91
N ARG A 97 -0.09 -5.48 0.70
CA ARG A 97 0.98 -6.45 0.47
C ARG A 97 2.14 -5.80 -0.29
N GLY A 98 3.34 -6.24 0.03
CA GLY A 98 4.56 -5.84 -0.67
C GLY A 98 4.53 -6.22 -2.14
N MET A 99 5.12 -5.38 -2.98
CA MET A 99 5.37 -5.68 -4.37
C MET A 99 6.77 -5.23 -4.82
N LYS A 100 7.23 -5.78 -5.94
CA LYS A 100 8.45 -5.33 -6.62
C LYS A 100 8.12 -4.20 -7.58
N TRP A 101 9.06 -3.29 -7.77
CA TRP A 101 8.89 -2.14 -8.65
C TRP A 101 8.73 -2.51 -10.12
N LYS A 102 9.31 -3.63 -10.56
CA LYS A 102 9.11 -4.14 -11.92
C LYS A 102 7.66 -4.53 -12.22
N ASP A 103 6.87 -4.82 -11.17
CA ASP A 103 5.48 -5.24 -11.28
C ASP A 103 4.52 -4.03 -11.09
N ALA A 104 5.08 -2.82 -10.93
CA ALA A 104 4.33 -1.59 -10.72
C ALA A 104 3.61 -1.13 -12.01
N PRO A 105 2.40 -0.57 -11.90
CA PRO A 105 1.76 0.10 -13.03
C PRO A 105 2.63 1.19 -13.64
N ARG A 106 2.60 1.30 -14.98
CA ARG A 106 3.44 2.24 -15.75
C ARG A 106 3.33 3.70 -15.31
N TYR A 107 2.17 4.14 -14.81
CA TYR A 107 2.00 5.51 -14.33
C TYR A 107 2.84 5.82 -13.08
N LEU A 108 3.23 4.81 -12.31
CA LEU A 108 4.17 4.97 -11.19
C LEU A 108 5.62 5.11 -11.65
N SER A 109 5.94 4.58 -12.84
CA SER A 109 7.26 4.74 -13.47
C SER A 109 7.51 6.18 -13.94
N GLY A 110 6.45 6.97 -14.11
CA GLY A 110 6.52 8.39 -14.49
C GLY A 110 6.62 9.35 -13.32
N LEU A 111 6.64 8.87 -12.06
CA LEU A 111 6.78 9.75 -10.90
C LEU A 111 8.17 10.40 -10.93
N PRO A 112 8.27 11.74 -10.92
CA PRO A 112 9.55 12.41 -10.93
C PRO A 112 10.35 11.99 -9.69
N ALA A 113 11.63 11.67 -9.90
CA ALA A 113 12.52 11.43 -8.79
C ALA A 113 12.64 12.75 -8.01
N CYS A 114 12.01 12.86 -6.83
CA CYS A 114 12.22 14.05 -5.99
C CYS A 114 13.72 14.20 -5.71
N SER A 115 14.31 15.25 -6.26
CA SER A 115 15.57 15.85 -5.81
C SER A 115 15.26 16.58 -4.51
N VAL A 116 15.65 15.98 -3.39
CA VAL A 116 15.78 16.75 -2.15
C VAL A 116 17.02 17.62 -2.37
N GLN A 117 16.81 18.91 -2.59
CA GLN A 117 17.87 19.91 -2.41
C GLN A 117 18.08 20.12 -0.91
#